data_AF-A0A5N9AJU1-F1
#
_entry.id   AF-A0A5N9AJU1-F1
#
_cell.length_a   1.000
_cell.length_b   1.000
_cell.length_c   1.000
_cell.angle_alpha   90.00
_cell.angle_beta   90.00
_cell.angle_gamma   90.00
#
_symmetry.space_group_name_H-M   'P 1'
#
loop_
_entity.id
_entity.type
_entity.pdbx_description
1 polymer ?
#
loop_
_entity_poly.entity_id
_entity_poly.type
_entity_poly.pdbx_seq_one_letter_code
_entity_poly.pdbx_strand_id
1 'polypeptide(L)'
;MALRNYELMMVLLPNMEDEGIEDLLGRVNKYVDENGGSVERQEKWGSLRKLAFPINDYTEGNYILSNLRLEPESIEQLEATLEVSENVLRHLVIRVDEFQQVPVTSVEPSVSATTPEASAPAEPEASAPAEPEASAPAEPEASAPAEPEASAPAEPEASDEEASTDEP
;
A
#
# COMPACT_ATOMS: atom_id res chain seq x y z
N MET A 1 -33.54 -2.75 2.91
CA MET A 1 -33.67 -1.37 3.41
C MET A 1 -33.43 -0.46 2.21
N ALA A 2 -32.86 0.75 2.34
CA ALA A 2 -32.56 1.60 1.17
C ALA A 2 -31.06 1.78 0.99
N LEU A 3 -30.57 1.53 -0.23
CA LEU A 3 -29.18 1.76 -0.62
C LEU A 3 -28.83 3.25 -0.53
N ARG A 4 -27.63 3.55 -0.05
CA ARG A 4 -27.08 4.91 0.00
C ARG A 4 -25.77 4.98 -0.77
N ASN A 5 -25.46 6.17 -1.27
CA ASN A 5 -24.22 6.44 -1.99
C ASN A 5 -23.12 6.78 -0.97
N TYR A 6 -21.97 6.15 -1.15
CA TYR A 6 -20.77 6.37 -0.37
C TYR A 6 -19.57 6.59 -1.28
N GLU A 7 -18.68 7.44 -0.85
CA GLU A 7 -17.35 7.62 -1.41
C GLU A 7 -16.34 7.04 -0.43
N LEU A 8 -15.57 6.06 -0.88
CA LEU A 8 -14.50 5.43 -0.12
C LEU A 8 -13.16 5.88 -0.72
N MET A 9 -12.39 6.61 0.06
CA MET A 9 -11.00 6.90 -0.23
C MET A 9 -10.10 5.96 0.58
N MET A 10 -9.20 5.26 -0.11
CA MET A 10 -8.19 4.39 0.51
C MET A 10 -6.79 4.88 0.15
N VAL A 11 -5.91 4.85 1.16
CA VAL A 11 -4.46 5.04 0.99
C VAL A 11 -3.82 3.70 1.27
N LEU A 12 -3.26 3.08 0.22
CA LEU A 12 -2.58 1.79 0.30
C LEU A 12 -1.08 1.97 0.48
N LEU A 13 -0.42 0.91 0.93
CA LEU A 13 1.03 0.88 1.03
C LEU A 13 1.72 1.25 -0.29
N PRO A 14 2.83 2.01 -0.25
CA PRO A 14 3.53 2.46 -1.46
C PRO A 14 4.26 1.33 -2.18
N ASN A 15 4.66 0.27 -1.47
CA ASN A 15 5.39 -0.88 -1.99
C ASN A 15 4.48 -2.00 -2.52
N MET A 16 3.17 -1.77 -2.58
CA MET A 16 2.20 -2.75 -3.05
C MET A 16 2.25 -2.83 -4.57
N GLU A 17 2.42 -4.04 -5.12
CA GLU A 17 2.38 -4.27 -6.56
C GLU A 17 0.96 -4.13 -7.10
N ASP A 18 0.83 -3.81 -8.40
CA ASP A 18 -0.47 -3.60 -9.05
C ASP A 18 -1.41 -4.80 -8.88
N GLU A 19 -0.90 -6.04 -8.94
CA GLU A 19 -1.69 -7.25 -8.73
C GLU A 19 -2.29 -7.30 -7.32
N GLY A 20 -1.50 -7.01 -6.28
CA GLY A 20 -1.99 -6.95 -4.91
C GLY A 20 -3.01 -5.83 -4.69
N ILE A 21 -2.87 -4.70 -5.39
CA ILE A 21 -3.87 -3.62 -5.37
C ILE A 21 -5.18 -4.15 -5.96
N GLU A 22 -5.15 -4.73 -7.17
CA GLU A 22 -6.35 -5.29 -7.81
C GLU A 22 -7.02 -6.37 -6.94
N ASP A 23 -6.25 -7.23 -6.27
CA ASP A 23 -6.78 -8.23 -5.34
C ASP A 23 -7.52 -7.62 -4.14
N LEU A 24 -6.99 -6.51 -3.61
CA LEU A 24 -7.66 -5.79 -2.53
C LEU A 24 -8.95 -5.14 -3.03
N LEU A 25 -8.92 -4.51 -4.21
CA LEU A 25 -10.10 -3.93 -4.82
C LEU A 25 -11.16 -4.99 -5.13
N GLY A 26 -10.75 -6.16 -5.63
CA GLY A 26 -11.63 -7.30 -5.87
C GLY A 26 -12.29 -7.82 -4.60
N ARG A 27 -11.56 -7.84 -3.47
CA ARG A 27 -12.14 -8.19 -2.16
C ARG A 27 -13.18 -7.17 -1.70
N VAL A 28 -12.91 -5.88 -1.85
CA VAL A 28 -13.88 -4.81 -1.53
C VAL A 28 -15.12 -4.93 -2.42
N ASN A 29 -14.93 -5.13 -3.72
CA ASN A 29 -16.04 -5.27 -4.68
C ASN A 29 -16.91 -6.49 -4.34
N LYS A 30 -16.28 -7.64 -4.07
CA LYS A 30 -16.98 -8.85 -3.65
C LYS A 30 -17.78 -8.63 -2.36
N TYR A 31 -17.20 -7.97 -1.37
CA TYR A 31 -17.91 -7.66 -0.13
C TYR A 31 -19.15 -6.78 -0.40
N VAL A 32 -19.02 -5.76 -1.25
CA VAL A 32 -20.12 -4.87 -1.63
C VAL A 32 -21.23 -5.65 -2.33
N ASP A 33 -20.89 -6.52 -3.26
CA ASP A 33 -21.84 -7.35 -4.01
C ASP A 33 -22.58 -8.35 -3.10
N GLU A 34 -21.85 -9.01 -2.18
CA GLU A 34 -22.42 -9.95 -1.20
C GLU A 34 -23.42 -9.29 -0.24
N ASN A 35 -23.26 -7.99 0.01
CA ASN A 35 -24.13 -7.18 0.85
C ASN A 35 -25.22 -6.42 0.06
N GLY A 36 -25.48 -6.82 -1.20
CA GLY A 36 -26.54 -6.27 -2.02
C GLY A 36 -26.29 -4.84 -2.54
N GLY A 37 -25.04 -4.40 -2.51
CA GLY A 37 -24.59 -3.11 -3.03
C GLY A 37 -24.12 -3.17 -4.49
N SER A 38 -23.53 -2.07 -4.95
CA SER A 38 -22.86 -1.99 -6.25
C SER A 38 -21.66 -1.03 -6.20
N VAL A 39 -20.63 -1.31 -7.00
CA VAL A 39 -19.49 -0.41 -7.23
C VAL A 39 -19.70 0.33 -8.54
N GLU A 40 -19.78 1.65 -8.47
CA GLU A 40 -20.17 2.50 -9.60
C GLU A 40 -18.95 3.08 -10.33
N ARG A 41 -17.89 3.36 -9.58
CA ARG A 41 -16.60 3.84 -10.09
C ARG A 41 -15.52 3.37 -9.15
N GLN A 42 -14.37 3.00 -9.71
CA GLN A 42 -13.15 2.72 -8.96
C GLN A 42 -11.99 3.27 -9.77
N GLU A 43 -11.22 4.17 -9.16
CA GLU A 43 -10.19 4.93 -9.85
C GLU A 43 -8.91 5.00 -9.00
N LYS A 44 -7.79 4.66 -9.64
CA LYS A 44 -6.46 4.90 -9.09
C LYS A 44 -6.12 6.37 -9.30
N TRP A 45 -6.25 7.19 -8.25
CA TRP A 45 -6.04 8.64 -8.31
C TRP A 45 -4.58 9.05 -8.50
N GLY A 46 -3.64 8.15 -8.22
CA GLY A 46 -2.23 8.34 -8.49
C GLY A 46 -1.37 7.36 -7.71
N SER A 47 -0.44 6.71 -8.40
CA SER A 47 0.58 5.87 -7.78
C SER A 47 1.56 6.76 -7.01
N LEU A 48 1.87 6.40 -5.77
CA LEU A 48 2.91 7.03 -4.94
C LEU A 48 2.75 8.56 -4.75
N ARG A 49 1.64 9.01 -4.16
CA ARG A 49 1.49 10.41 -3.74
C ARG A 49 2.10 10.64 -2.36
N LYS A 50 2.80 11.77 -2.19
CA LYS A 50 3.37 12.18 -0.90
C LYS A 50 2.28 12.50 0.12
N LEU A 51 2.40 11.88 1.31
CA LEU A 51 1.54 12.12 2.46
C LEU A 51 1.94 13.43 3.16
N ALA A 52 1.00 14.04 3.87
CA ALA A 52 1.26 15.27 4.65
C ALA A 52 2.19 15.00 5.85
N PHE A 53 2.17 13.78 6.38
CA PHE A 53 3.01 13.30 7.47
C PHE A 53 3.19 11.77 7.34
N PRO A 54 4.23 11.18 7.96
CA PRO A 54 4.45 9.74 7.90
C PRO A 54 3.34 8.95 8.61
N ILE A 55 2.82 7.91 7.97
CA ILE A 55 1.90 6.94 8.58
C ILE A 55 2.59 5.58 8.54
N ASN A 56 2.80 4.96 9.71
CA ASN A 56 3.57 3.71 9.83
C ASN A 56 4.93 3.80 9.11
N ASP A 57 5.63 4.92 9.31
CA ASP A 57 6.93 5.27 8.67
C ASP A 57 6.90 5.46 7.14
N TYR A 58 5.75 5.32 6.48
CA TYR A 58 5.60 5.63 5.06
C TYR A 58 5.31 7.11 4.84
N THR A 59 6.04 7.74 3.91
CA THR A 59 5.83 9.14 3.49
C THR A 59 5.02 9.27 2.21
N GLU A 60 4.70 8.15 1.56
CA GLU A 60 4.01 8.06 0.28
C GLU A 60 2.95 6.94 0.34
N GLY A 61 1.93 7.02 -0.51
CA GLY A 61 0.90 5.97 -0.59
C GLY A 61 0.17 5.98 -1.93
N ASN A 62 -0.45 4.85 -2.24
CA ASN A 62 -1.26 4.69 -3.45
C ASN A 62 -2.71 5.06 -3.14
N TYR A 63 -3.25 6.07 -3.83
CA TYR A 63 -4.59 6.59 -3.57
C TYR A 63 -5.62 5.93 -4.48
N ILE A 64 -6.65 5.34 -3.88
CA ILE A 64 -7.79 4.77 -4.58
C ILE A 64 -9.06 5.50 -4.15
N LEU A 65 -9.87 5.88 -5.12
CA LEU A 65 -11.21 6.41 -4.91
C LEU A 65 -12.24 5.41 -5.44
N SER A 66 -13.21 5.06 -4.62
CA SER A 66 -14.29 4.14 -4.95
C SER A 66 -15.65 4.75 -4.64
N ASN A 67 -16.56 4.71 -5.60
CA ASN A 67 -17.94 5.14 -5.48
C ASN A 67 -18.80 3.90 -5.30
N LEU A 68 -19.42 3.77 -4.13
CA LEU A 68 -20.13 2.58 -3.70
C LEU A 68 -21.60 2.92 -3.44
N ARG A 69 -22.49 1.99 -3.74
CA ARG A 69 -23.85 1.97 -3.20
C ARG A 69 -23.96 0.79 -2.26
N LEU A 70 -24.34 1.05 -1.02
CA LEU A 70 -24.43 -0.01 -0.02
C LEU A 70 -25.54 0.28 1.00
N GLU A 71 -26.02 -0.76 1.66
CA GLU A 71 -26.89 -0.57 2.82
C GLU A 71 -26.08 -0.01 4.00
N PRO A 72 -26.65 0.86 4.85
CA PRO A 72 -25.92 1.48 5.95
C PRO A 72 -25.38 0.48 6.98
N GLU A 73 -26.04 -0.67 7.13
CA GLU A 73 -25.68 -1.70 8.10
C GLU A 73 -24.36 -2.41 7.74
N SER A 74 -24.01 -2.47 6.45
CA SER A 74 -22.78 -3.11 5.97
C SER A 74 -21.56 -2.18 5.97
N ILE A 75 -21.74 -0.87 6.20
CA ILE A 75 -20.63 0.08 6.18
C ILE A 75 -19.70 -0.10 7.38
N GLU A 76 -20.26 -0.27 8.58
CA GLU A 76 -19.46 -0.45 9.81
C GLU A 76 -18.53 -1.67 9.70
N GLN A 77 -19.05 -2.76 9.15
CA GLN A 77 -18.30 -4.00 8.95
C GLN A 77 -17.26 -3.86 7.83
N LEU A 78 -17.54 -3.08 6.78
CA LEU A 78 -16.56 -2.73 5.75
C LEU A 78 -15.39 -1.93 6.35
N GLU A 79 -15.68 -0.87 7.12
CA GLU A 79 -14.67 -0.05 7.79
C GLU A 79 -13.80 -0.89 8.72
N ALA A 80 -14.40 -1.75 9.55
CA ALA A 80 -13.66 -2.65 10.43
C ALA A 80 -12.73 -3.60 9.66
N THR A 81 -13.17 -4.08 8.49
CA THR A 81 -12.35 -4.96 7.63
C THR A 81 -11.16 -4.19 7.02
N LEU A 82 -11.38 -2.93 6.62
CA LEU A 82 -10.32 -2.07 6.09
C LEU A 82 -9.33 -1.64 7.17
N GLU A 83 -9.78 -1.40 8.41
CA GLU A 83 -8.93 -1.05 9.54
C GLU A 83 -7.97 -2.18 9.92
N VAL A 84 -8.43 -3.43 9.88
CA VAL A 84 -7.60 -4.61 10.18
C VAL A 84 -6.63 -4.95 9.04
N SER A 85 -6.87 -4.45 7.84
CA SER A 85 -6.02 -4.76 6.69
C SER A 85 -4.68 -4.02 6.76
N GLU A 86 -3.59 -4.77 6.91
CA GLU A 86 -2.22 -4.22 6.93
C GLU A 86 -1.82 -3.49 5.63
N ASN A 87 -2.55 -3.73 4.54
CA ASN A 87 -2.30 -3.10 3.24
C ASN A 87 -2.90 -1.68 3.14
N VAL A 88 -3.79 -1.30 4.07
CA VAL A 88 -4.49 -0.02 4.07
C VAL A 88 -3.90 0.87 5.15
N LEU A 89 -3.18 1.92 4.77
CA LEU A 89 -2.63 2.91 5.69
C LEU A 89 -3.70 3.81 6.29
N ARG A 90 -4.71 4.16 5.48
CA ARG A 90 -5.82 5.02 5.89
C ARG A 90 -7.02 4.77 4.99
N HIS A 91 -8.21 4.84 5.56
CA HIS A 91 -9.46 4.88 4.81
C HIS A 91 -10.30 6.07 5.28
N LEU A 92 -11.20 6.51 4.41
CA LEU A 92 -12.21 7.51 4.71
C LEU A 92 -13.47 7.17 3.92
N VAL A 93 -14.56 6.90 4.63
CA VAL A 93 -15.88 6.70 4.03
C VAL A 93 -16.72 7.94 4.27
N ILE A 94 -17.30 8.47 3.18
CA ILE A 94 -18.17 9.64 3.23
C ILE A 94 -19.49 9.25 2.59
N ARG A 95 -20.60 9.50 3.30
CA ARG A 95 -21.92 9.43 2.65
C ARG A 95 -22.09 10.64 1.74
N VAL A 96 -22.41 10.38 0.48
CA VAL A 96 -22.70 11.42 -0.51
C VAL A 96 -24.16 11.32 -0.97
N ASP A 97 -24.74 12.42 -1.42
CA ASP A 97 -26.06 12.38 -2.04
C ASP A 97 -25.94 11.99 -3.53
N GLU A 98 -24.92 12.50 -4.22
CA GLU A 98 -24.61 12.22 -5.62
C GLU A 98 -23.10 12.07 -5.84
N PHE A 99 -22.69 11.26 -6.82
CA PHE A 99 -21.28 11.09 -7.16
C PHE A 99 -20.77 12.25 -8.02
N GLN A 100 -19.74 12.94 -7.55
CA GLN A 100 -19.14 14.04 -8.31
C GLN A 100 -18.22 13.49 -9.41
N GLN A 101 -18.58 13.75 -10.67
CA GLN A 101 -17.69 13.50 -11.81
C GLN A 101 -16.78 14.71 -12.01
N VAL A 102 -15.79 14.88 -11.13
CA VAL A 102 -14.69 15.81 -11.39
C VAL A 102 -13.65 15.10 -12.26
N PRO A 103 -13.37 15.57 -13.50
CA PRO A 103 -12.25 15.02 -14.25
C PRO A 103 -10.98 15.30 -13.45
N VAL A 104 -10.17 14.25 -13.23
CA VAL A 104 -8.83 14.35 -12.63
C VAL A 104 -7.88 15.06 -13.58
N THR A 105 -8.16 16.32 -13.92
CA THR A 105 -7.20 17.18 -14.61
C THR A 105 -6.11 17.48 -13.61
N SER A 106 -5.01 16.74 -13.76
CA SER A 106 -3.66 16.99 -13.25
C SER A 106 -3.55 18.29 -12.46
N VAL A 107 -3.74 18.20 -11.15
CA VAL A 107 -3.28 19.26 -10.25
C VAL A 107 -1.77 19.07 -10.15
N GLU A 108 -1.06 19.62 -11.13
CA GLU A 108 0.39 19.80 -11.03
C GLU A 108 0.65 20.58 -9.74
N PRO A 109 1.53 20.11 -8.84
CA PRO A 109 1.95 20.93 -7.72
C PRO A 109 2.80 22.08 -8.29
N SER A 110 2.13 23.18 -8.67
CA SER A 110 2.78 24.44 -8.98
C SER A 110 3.32 25.03 -7.68
N VAL A 111 4.50 24.54 -7.27
CA VAL A 111 5.37 25.25 -6.34
C VAL A 111 6.06 26.38 -7.10
N SER A 112 5.26 27.33 -7.59
CA SER A 112 5.76 28.64 -8.03
C SER A 112 5.58 29.62 -6.87
N ALA A 113 6.47 29.50 -5.88
CA ALA A 113 6.80 30.60 -4.98
C ALA A 113 8.21 31.03 -5.32
N THR A 114 8.31 31.92 -6.31
CA THR A 114 9.49 32.74 -6.51
C THR A 114 9.67 33.61 -5.27
N THR A 115 10.84 33.54 -4.64
CA THR A 115 11.45 34.71 -4.01
C THR A 115 12.89 34.73 -4.51
N PRO A 116 13.22 35.67 -5.41
CA PRO A 116 14.59 35.92 -5.81
C PRO A 116 15.28 36.76 -4.73
N GLU A 117 16.61 36.72 -4.77
CA GLU A 117 17.51 37.76 -4.27
C GLU A 117 17.82 37.80 -2.77
N ALA A 118 18.92 37.14 -2.42
CA ALA A 118 19.94 37.74 -1.55
C ALA A 118 21.31 37.47 -2.16
N SER A 119 21.73 38.35 -3.07
CA SER A 119 23.13 38.51 -3.45
C SER A 119 23.84 39.34 -2.38
N ALA A 120 24.88 38.79 -1.77
CA ALA A 120 26.06 39.54 -1.41
C ALA A 120 27.28 38.58 -1.41
N PRO A 121 28.27 38.78 -2.30
CA PRO A 121 29.44 37.92 -2.50
C PRO A 121 30.68 38.39 -1.70
N ALA A 122 31.75 37.60 -1.81
CA ALA A 122 33.17 37.84 -1.44
C ALA A 122 33.59 37.47 0.01
N GLU A 123 34.68 36.77 0.30
CA GLU A 123 35.75 36.11 -0.48
C GLU A 123 36.56 35.19 0.51
N PRO A 124 37.54 34.38 0.03
CA PRO A 124 38.14 33.22 0.70
C PRO A 124 39.43 33.55 1.51
N GLU A 125 40.09 32.48 1.99
CA GLU A 125 41.47 32.34 2.53
C GLU A 125 41.45 31.73 3.95
N ALA A 126 41.65 30.42 4.05
CA ALA A 126 42.94 29.72 4.09
C ALA A 126 43.45 29.50 5.52
N SER A 127 43.40 28.25 5.98
CA SER A 127 44.46 27.59 6.74
C SER A 127 44.18 26.08 6.78
N ALA A 128 44.92 25.37 5.94
CA ALA A 128 45.15 23.92 6.02
C ALA A 128 46.12 23.60 7.20
N PRO A 129 46.72 22.40 7.30
CA PRO A 129 46.18 21.05 7.53
C PRO A 129 46.83 20.41 8.78
N ALA A 130 46.26 19.32 9.33
CA ALA A 130 47.01 18.41 10.21
C ALA A 130 46.33 17.03 10.35
N GLU A 131 46.70 16.12 9.44
CA GLU A 131 46.95 14.71 9.78
C GLU A 131 48.48 14.60 10.02
N PRO A 132 49.01 13.70 10.89
CA PRO A 132 49.01 12.27 10.59
C PRO A 132 48.97 11.25 11.77
N GLU A 133 48.40 10.09 11.44
CA GLU A 133 48.91 8.72 11.63
C GLU A 133 48.99 7.99 12.99
N ALA A 134 48.66 6.70 12.85
CA ALA A 134 49.12 5.48 13.56
C ALA A 134 48.41 5.14 14.89
N SER A 135 47.89 3.92 15.12
CA SER A 135 48.34 2.60 14.65
C SER A 135 47.18 1.59 14.56
N ALA A 136 47.27 0.72 13.54
CA ALA A 136 46.59 -0.56 13.37
C ALA A 136 47.19 -1.65 14.31
N PRO A 137 47.05 -2.97 14.07
CA PRO A 137 45.95 -3.83 13.54
C PRO A 137 45.68 -5.03 14.49
N ALA A 138 44.67 -5.87 14.21
CA ALA A 138 44.76 -7.34 14.37
C ALA A 138 43.46 -8.05 13.95
N GLU A 139 43.46 -8.65 12.76
CA GLU A 139 42.78 -9.92 12.51
C GLU A 139 43.60 -11.05 13.19
N PRO A 140 43.00 -12.23 13.46
CA PRO A 140 43.11 -13.28 12.45
C PRO A 140 41.84 -14.12 12.25
N GLU A 141 41.76 -14.63 11.02
CA GLU A 141 40.94 -15.72 10.51
C GLU A 141 40.99 -16.99 11.36
N ALA A 142 39.89 -17.76 11.40
CA ALA A 142 39.91 -19.22 11.26
C ALA A 142 38.49 -19.83 11.10
N SER A 143 38.27 -20.39 9.91
CA SER A 143 37.69 -21.73 9.68
C SER A 143 36.17 -21.99 9.88
N ALA A 144 35.50 -22.16 8.74
CA ALA A 144 34.38 -23.09 8.50
C ALA A 144 34.81 -24.57 8.78
N PRO A 145 33.95 -25.63 8.72
CA PRO A 145 32.58 -25.73 8.19
C PRO A 145 31.60 -26.62 9.02
N ALA A 146 30.41 -26.88 8.44
CA ALA A 146 29.60 -28.12 8.52
C ALA A 146 28.16 -27.97 9.04
N GLU A 147 27.21 -28.12 8.10
CA GLU A 147 25.84 -28.63 8.29
C GLU A 147 25.89 -30.06 8.88
N PRO A 148 24.83 -30.54 9.56
CA PRO A 148 23.77 -31.24 8.80
C PRO A 148 22.32 -31.07 9.32
N GLU A 149 21.41 -31.05 8.35
CA GLU A 149 20.12 -31.77 8.26
C GLU A 149 19.24 -31.99 9.51
N ALA A 150 18.08 -31.32 9.53
CA ALA A 150 16.81 -31.72 10.15
C ALA A 150 15.75 -30.67 9.69
N SER A 151 14.54 -30.94 9.20
CA SER A 151 13.71 -32.12 9.10
C SER A 151 12.72 -31.91 7.95
N ALA A 152 12.52 -32.92 7.11
CA ALA A 152 11.36 -33.02 6.24
C ALA A 152 10.14 -33.47 7.07
N PRO A 153 8.97 -32.82 6.97
CA PRO A 153 7.72 -33.44 7.39
C PRO A 153 7.24 -34.41 6.31
N ALA A 154 6.91 -35.62 6.77
CA ALA A 154 6.40 -36.73 5.99
C ALA A 154 5.00 -36.45 5.42
N GLU A 155 4.82 -36.74 4.13
CA GLU A 155 3.54 -37.16 3.57
C GLU A 155 3.18 -38.54 4.13
N PRO A 156 1.88 -38.76 4.40
CA PRO A 156 1.27 -39.95 3.81
C PRO A 156 0.08 -39.58 2.94
N GLU A 157 0.21 -39.89 1.64
CA GLU A 157 -0.91 -40.04 0.73
C GLU A 157 -1.85 -41.13 1.27
N ALA A 158 -3.08 -40.74 1.57
CA ALA A 158 -4.18 -41.64 1.85
C ALA A 158 -5.17 -41.58 0.68
N SER A 159 -5.22 -42.71 -0.04
CA SER A 159 -6.42 -43.32 -0.63
C SER A 159 -7.31 -42.47 -1.53
N ASP A 160 -7.04 -42.58 -2.84
CA ASP A 160 -8.09 -42.54 -3.86
C ASP A 160 -8.84 -43.88 -3.81
N GLU A 161 -10.10 -43.84 -3.38
CA GLU A 161 -11.03 -44.96 -3.43
C GLU A 161 -12.40 -44.44 -3.94
N GLU A 162 -12.98 -45.26 -4.83
CA GLU A 162 -14.36 -45.28 -5.32
C GLU A 162 -14.69 -44.60 -6.67
N ALA A 163 -14.55 -45.46 -7.69
CA ALA A 163 -15.67 -45.98 -8.48
C ALA A 163 -16.35 -45.04 -9.49
N SER A 164 -16.00 -45.23 -10.76
CA SER A 164 -16.95 -45.06 -11.86
C SER A 164 -17.06 -46.37 -12.62
N THR A 165 -18.05 -47.18 -12.22
CA THR A 165 -18.63 -48.23 -13.07
C THR A 165 -19.35 -47.55 -14.22
N ASP A 166 -18.92 -47.82 -15.45
CA ASP A 166 -19.69 -47.56 -16.66
C ASP A 166 -19.90 -48.91 -17.37
N GLU A 167 -21.15 -49.33 -17.46
CA GLU A 167 -21.64 -50.51 -18.17
C GLU A 167 -22.98 -50.12 -18.83
N PRO A 168 -23.39 -50.74 -19.95
CA PRO A 168 -22.67 -51.11 -21.17
C PRO A 168 -23.15 -50.35 -22.43
#